data_AF-A0AB38TSC8-F1
#
_entry.id   AF-A0AB38TSC8-F1
#
_cell.length_a   1.000
_cell.length_b   1.000
_cell.length_c   1.000
_cell.angle_alpha   90.00
_cell.angle_beta   90.00
_cell.angle_gamma   90.00
#
_symmetry.space_group_name_H-M   'P 1'
#
loop_
_entity.id
_entity.type
_entity.pdbx_description
1 polymer ?
#
loop_
_entity_poly.entity_id
_entity_poly.type
_entity_poly.pdbx_seq_one_letter_code
_entity_poly.pdbx_strand_id
1 'polypeptide(L)'
;MTSPEQHDAPALAAHDEHPGWRAFLNTRMLICVFLGFTSGLPLFTLVYLVQAWLRSEGVNLKEIGLFALIQFPYTWKFLWAPLMDRYVPRLPGWRPGRRRGWMFVTQLLVAAAIATLGFVSPRDSIWTVAALTTLVALFGASSDIVIDAYRRELLRDTEQGLGNAVHVNAYKIAALVPGSLSLILSDHLPWTLVFMVTAAFMLPGIAMTLLVREPEMHGAPPKNLRDAVILPFREFLARGGWRNALLVLGFIFVYKLGDVMATTLSTSFFLDIGFNKTQIGVLAKTTAFWASLAGGILGGIWLVKIGIARGLWIFGLVQIASTLGFAWLAEAGPDPVLMAGVYGFETFSTGLTLAAFTAYIASTTDPRYTATQFALFTSLASVPRTLASASSGFIVARIGWFDYFLVCAALGIPGMLLLFKVAPWGSGRAQDEAARAG
;
A
#
# COMPACT_ATOMS: atom_id res chain seq x y z
N MET A 1 28.27 17.44 38.59
CA MET A 1 28.50 16.26 37.73
C MET A 1 27.21 15.45 37.74
N THR A 2 26.33 15.70 36.79
CA THR A 2 25.02 15.05 36.66
C THR A 2 25.13 14.00 35.56
N SER A 3 24.91 12.74 35.93
CA SER A 3 24.84 11.60 35.02
C SER A 3 23.74 11.83 33.97
N PRO A 4 23.94 11.53 32.68
CA PRO A 4 22.85 11.53 31.72
C PRO A 4 21.94 10.33 32.01
N GLU A 5 20.66 10.59 32.26
CA GLU A 5 19.62 9.56 32.34
C GLU A 5 19.60 8.76 31.02
N GLN A 6 19.91 7.46 31.12
CA GLN A 6 19.70 6.50 30.06
C GLN A 6 18.19 6.40 29.82
N HIS A 7 17.75 6.97 28.71
CA HIS A 7 16.41 6.74 28.17
C HIS A 7 16.41 5.30 27.60
N ASP A 8 16.22 4.32 28.47
CA ASP A 8 15.92 2.95 28.06
C ASP A 8 14.58 2.99 27.33
N ALA A 9 14.63 2.87 26.00
CA ALA A 9 13.45 2.55 25.23
C ALA A 9 12.94 1.19 25.74
N PRO A 10 11.72 1.10 26.29
CA PRO A 10 11.23 -0.17 26.79
C PRO A 10 11.19 -1.12 25.60
N ALA A 11 12.00 -2.18 25.68
CA ALA A 11 11.92 -3.32 24.80
C ALA A 11 10.45 -3.75 24.70
N LEU A 12 10.04 -4.15 23.51
CA LEU A 12 8.73 -4.72 23.19
C LEU A 12 8.45 -5.97 24.04
N ALA A 13 8.15 -5.79 25.33
CA ALA A 13 7.58 -6.79 26.20
C ALA A 13 6.11 -6.92 25.81
N ALA A 14 5.87 -7.65 24.73
CA ALA A 14 4.53 -8.03 24.29
C ALA A 14 3.97 -9.12 25.22
N HIS A 15 3.80 -8.80 26.51
CA HIS A 15 3.16 -9.70 27.48
C HIS A 15 2.21 -9.03 28.48
N ASP A 16 1.85 -7.76 28.30
CA ASP A 16 0.76 -7.18 29.07
C ASP A 16 -0.57 -7.36 28.34
N GLU A 17 -1.39 -8.25 28.92
CA GLU A 17 -2.82 -8.51 28.69
C GLU A 17 -3.32 -8.31 27.26
N HIS A 18 -3.50 -9.40 26.51
CA HIS A 18 -4.27 -9.39 25.27
C HIS A 18 -5.59 -8.64 25.51
N PRO A 19 -5.74 -7.40 25.03
CA PRO A 19 -6.96 -6.68 25.28
C PRO A 19 -7.96 -7.39 24.39
N GLY A 20 -8.98 -8.01 25.00
CA GLY A 20 -9.98 -8.79 24.27
C GLY A 20 -10.67 -7.95 23.18
N TRP A 21 -11.70 -8.46 22.52
CA TRP A 21 -12.45 -7.74 21.47
C TRP A 21 -12.82 -6.26 21.80
N ARG A 22 -12.93 -5.92 23.09
CA ARG A 22 -13.11 -4.55 23.61
C ARG A 22 -12.00 -3.57 23.23
N ALA A 23 -10.78 -4.03 22.96
CA ALA A 23 -9.67 -3.21 22.46
C ALA A 23 -9.98 -2.54 21.12
N PHE A 24 -10.78 -3.22 20.29
CA PHE A 24 -11.24 -2.72 19.00
C PHE A 24 -12.35 -1.66 19.14
N LEU A 25 -13.03 -1.62 20.29
CA LEU A 25 -14.20 -0.77 20.54
C LEU A 25 -13.84 0.47 21.35
N ASN A 26 -12.86 1.22 20.86
CA ASN A 26 -12.51 2.53 21.40
C ASN A 26 -12.66 3.61 20.31
N THR A 27 -13.03 4.83 20.71
CA THR A 27 -13.14 6.01 19.86
C THR A 27 -11.92 6.21 18.97
N ARG A 28 -10.70 5.93 19.48
CA ARG A 28 -9.46 6.02 18.69
C ARG A 28 -9.42 5.04 17.51
N MET A 29 -9.89 3.80 17.73
CA MET A 29 -9.98 2.80 16.68
C MET A 29 -11.05 3.18 15.66
N LEU A 30 -12.18 3.72 16.11
CA LEU A 30 -13.23 4.23 15.23
C LEU A 30 -12.71 5.38 14.34
N ILE A 31 -11.94 6.32 14.91
CA ILE A 31 -11.24 7.37 14.15
C ILE A 31 -10.34 6.75 13.08
N CYS A 32 -9.56 5.72 13.43
CA CYS A 32 -8.68 5.03 12.48
C CYS A 32 -9.45 4.35 11.34
N VAL A 33 -10.66 3.82 11.60
CA VAL A 33 -11.54 3.25 10.56
C VAL A 33 -11.97 4.31 9.56
N PHE A 34 -12.58 5.41 10.02
CA PHE A 34 -13.09 6.45 9.11
C PHE A 34 -11.96 7.14 8.34
N LEU A 35 -10.86 7.46 9.01
CA LEU A 35 -9.71 8.08 8.34
C LEU A 35 -8.99 7.11 7.41
N GLY A 36 -8.90 5.81 7.75
CA GLY A 36 -8.37 4.76 6.88
C GLY A 36 -9.20 4.60 5.62
N PHE A 37 -10.52 4.51 5.76
CA PHE A 37 -11.44 4.46 4.63
C PHE A 37 -11.30 5.68 3.71
N THR A 38 -11.27 6.88 4.28
CA THR A 38 -11.14 8.14 3.53
C THR A 38 -9.79 8.25 2.81
N SER A 39 -8.71 7.76 3.42
CA SER A 39 -7.36 7.69 2.83
C SER A 39 -7.31 6.74 1.62
N GLY A 40 -8.07 5.63 1.64
CA GLY A 40 -8.10 4.66 0.54
C GLY A 40 -8.84 5.11 -0.71
N LEU A 41 -9.94 5.84 -0.55
CA LEU A 41 -10.82 6.24 -1.66
C LEU A 41 -10.11 6.88 -2.86
N PRO A 42 -9.18 7.84 -2.71
CA PRO A 42 -8.66 8.60 -3.85
C PRO A 42 -7.72 7.74 -4.69
N LEU A 43 -6.89 6.90 -4.04
CA LEU A 43 -6.02 5.96 -4.76
C LEU A 43 -6.85 4.96 -5.57
N PHE A 44 -7.86 4.34 -4.94
CA PHE A 44 -8.67 3.34 -5.62
C PHE A 44 -9.59 3.94 -6.68
N THR A 45 -9.96 5.21 -6.57
CA THR A 45 -10.63 5.94 -7.65
C THR A 45 -9.74 6.01 -8.89
N LEU A 46 -8.46 6.31 -8.72
CA LEU A 46 -7.51 6.34 -9.84
C LEU A 46 -7.23 4.96 -10.42
N VAL A 47 -7.05 3.95 -9.56
CA VAL A 47 -6.65 2.59 -9.97
C VAL A 47 -7.81 1.79 -10.57
N TYR A 48 -9.05 2.00 -10.11
CA TYR A 48 -10.19 1.23 -10.58
C TYR A 48 -11.17 2.05 -11.42
N LEU A 49 -11.74 3.11 -10.83
CA LEU A 49 -12.86 3.83 -11.46
C LEU A 49 -12.43 4.59 -12.72
N VAL A 50 -11.35 5.36 -12.64
CA VAL A 50 -10.82 6.13 -13.79
C VAL A 50 -10.41 5.20 -14.92
N GLN A 51 -9.75 4.08 -14.60
CA GLN A 51 -9.31 3.11 -15.59
C GLN A 51 -10.51 2.49 -16.34
N ALA A 52 -11.56 2.11 -15.61
CA ALA A 52 -12.78 1.57 -16.19
C ALA A 52 -13.53 2.60 -17.05
N TRP A 53 -13.61 3.85 -16.56
CA TRP A 53 -14.23 4.96 -17.26
C TRP A 53 -13.52 5.33 -18.57
N LEU A 54 -12.20 5.48 -18.55
CA LEU A 54 -11.42 5.72 -19.77
C LEU A 54 -11.65 4.60 -20.79
N ARG A 55 -11.70 3.35 -20.32
CA ARG A 55 -11.92 2.20 -21.20
C ARG A 55 -13.32 2.17 -21.81
N SER A 56 -14.36 2.49 -21.04
CA SER A 56 -15.75 2.53 -21.53
C SER A 56 -15.96 3.65 -22.56
N GLU A 57 -15.25 4.76 -22.39
CA GLU A 57 -15.24 5.87 -23.34
C GLU A 57 -14.40 5.61 -24.61
N GLY A 58 -13.75 4.45 -24.71
CA GLY A 58 -13.03 4.01 -25.91
C GLY A 58 -11.56 4.42 -25.97
N VAL A 59 -10.99 4.90 -24.87
CA VAL A 59 -9.56 5.25 -24.79
C VAL A 59 -8.70 4.00 -24.99
N ASN A 60 -7.58 4.15 -25.72
CA ASN A 60 -6.70 3.02 -26.05
C ASN A 60 -5.93 2.54 -24.81
N LEU A 61 -5.65 1.24 -24.73
CA LEU A 61 -4.92 0.58 -23.65
C LEU A 61 -3.54 1.21 -23.40
N LYS A 62 -2.86 1.69 -24.45
CA LYS A 62 -1.56 2.36 -24.33
C LYS A 62 -1.65 3.67 -23.54
N GLU A 63 -2.67 4.48 -23.83
CA GLU A 63 -2.92 5.74 -23.13
C GLU A 63 -3.35 5.48 -21.69
N ILE A 64 -4.23 4.50 -21.48
CA ILE A 64 -4.64 4.03 -20.15
C ILE A 64 -3.42 3.57 -19.31
N GLY A 65 -2.44 2.92 -19.94
CA GLY A 65 -1.17 2.56 -19.30
C GLY A 65 -0.35 3.78 -18.87
N LEU A 66 -0.34 4.86 -19.66
CA LEU A 66 0.33 6.12 -19.29
C LEU A 66 -0.34 6.81 -18.09
N PHE A 67 -1.66 6.63 -17.91
CA PHE A 67 -2.36 7.11 -16.71
C PHE A 67 -1.86 6.45 -15.41
N ALA A 68 -1.13 5.33 -15.46
CA ALA A 68 -0.46 4.80 -14.26
C ALA A 68 0.61 5.75 -13.71
N LEU A 69 1.25 6.56 -14.57
CA LEU A 69 2.26 7.56 -14.16
C LEU A 69 1.65 8.66 -13.29
N ILE A 70 0.35 8.90 -13.38
CA ILE A 70 -0.35 9.91 -12.59
C ILE A 70 -0.33 9.57 -11.09
N GLN A 71 0.03 8.34 -10.73
CA GLN A 71 0.20 7.90 -9.34
C GLN A 71 1.55 8.31 -8.73
N PHE A 72 2.49 8.89 -9.49
CA PHE A 72 3.79 9.37 -8.96
C PHE A 72 3.68 10.23 -7.70
N PRO A 73 2.67 11.11 -7.53
CA PRO A 73 2.50 11.86 -6.29
C PRO A 73 2.45 10.96 -5.04
N TYR A 74 1.81 9.78 -5.10
CA TYR A 74 1.81 8.85 -3.97
C TYR A 74 3.20 8.33 -3.60
N THR A 75 4.07 8.13 -4.59
CA THR A 75 5.47 7.70 -4.38
C THR A 75 6.32 8.85 -3.86
N TRP A 76 6.13 10.06 -4.37
CA TRP A 76 6.96 11.22 -4.05
C TRP A 76 6.40 12.13 -2.96
N LYS A 77 5.36 11.68 -2.25
CA LYS A 77 4.68 12.43 -1.19
C LYS A 77 5.63 12.96 -0.10
N PHE A 78 6.79 12.32 0.08
CA PHE A 78 7.85 12.79 0.97
C PHE A 78 8.42 14.17 0.63
N LEU A 79 8.36 14.61 -0.64
CA LEU A 79 8.94 15.88 -1.09
C LEU A 79 8.22 17.10 -0.49
N TRP A 80 6.90 17.01 -0.30
CA TRP A 80 6.09 18.11 0.25
C TRP A 80 5.52 17.83 1.64
N ALA A 81 5.67 16.63 2.19
CA ALA A 81 5.29 16.35 3.58
C ALA A 81 5.83 17.40 4.59
N PRO A 82 7.11 17.85 4.51
CA PRO A 82 7.64 18.85 5.43
C PRO A 82 6.96 20.23 5.33
N LEU A 83 6.39 20.56 4.17
CA LEU A 83 5.60 21.77 3.97
C LEU A 83 4.35 21.72 4.86
N MET A 84 3.67 20.57 4.87
CA MET A 84 2.44 20.35 5.65
C MET A 84 2.73 20.27 7.15
N ASP A 85 3.92 19.81 7.55
CA ASP A 85 4.37 19.83 8.94
C ASP A 85 4.72 21.24 9.46
N ARG A 86 5.15 22.14 8.58
CA ARG A 86 5.58 23.49 8.95
C ARG A 86 4.43 24.50 8.98
N TYR A 87 3.53 24.43 8.01
CA TYR A 87 2.46 25.41 7.86
C TYR A 87 1.15 24.94 8.49
N VAL A 88 0.39 25.88 9.04
CA VAL A 88 -0.95 25.62 9.59
C VAL A 88 -1.97 26.32 8.68
N PRO A 89 -2.91 25.58 8.07
CA PRO A 89 -3.96 26.20 7.25
C PRO A 89 -4.80 27.12 8.12
N ARG A 90 -4.90 28.38 7.71
CA ARG A 90 -5.74 29.38 8.37
C ARG A 90 -7.05 29.49 7.61
N LEU A 91 -8.09 28.87 8.14
CA LEU A 91 -9.45 29.00 7.60
C LEU A 91 -10.18 30.16 8.30
N PRO A 92 -10.96 30.98 7.57
CA PRO A 92 -11.74 32.05 8.19
C PRO A 92 -12.67 31.51 9.29
N GLY A 93 -12.60 32.07 10.49
CA GLY A 93 -13.50 31.71 11.61
C GLY A 93 -13.23 30.38 12.32
N TRP A 94 -12.31 29.53 11.82
CA TRP A 94 -11.99 28.23 12.41
C TRP A 94 -10.47 28.05 12.56
N ARG A 95 -10.01 27.76 13.79
CA ARG A 95 -8.60 27.48 14.10
C ARG A 95 -8.41 26.00 14.44
N PRO A 96 -8.39 25.11 13.43
CA PRO A 96 -8.40 23.66 13.67
C PRO A 96 -7.11 23.08 14.23
N GLY A 97 -6.01 23.84 14.27
CA GLY A 97 -4.69 23.28 14.49
C GLY A 97 -4.06 22.82 13.18
N ARG A 98 -2.89 22.20 13.26
CA ARG A 98 -2.07 21.83 12.09
C ARG A 98 -2.66 20.63 11.36
N ARG A 99 -2.84 19.51 12.07
CA ARG A 99 -3.26 18.24 11.47
C ARG A 99 -4.70 18.31 11.00
N ARG A 100 -5.61 18.74 11.87
CA ARG A 100 -7.03 18.84 11.54
C ARG A 100 -7.30 19.82 10.40
N GLY A 101 -6.58 20.94 10.36
CA GLY A 101 -6.70 21.92 9.28
C GLY A 101 -6.30 21.35 7.93
N TRP A 102 -5.15 20.68 7.87
CA TRP A 102 -4.69 20.06 6.62
C TRP A 102 -5.58 18.90 6.19
N MET A 103 -6.01 18.02 7.11
CA MET A 103 -6.93 16.92 6.77
C MET A 103 -8.20 17.44 6.11
N PHE A 104 -8.79 18.51 6.66
CA PHE A 104 -10.02 19.08 6.13
C PHE A 104 -9.83 19.65 4.72
N VAL A 105 -8.78 20.46 4.53
CA VAL A 105 -8.47 21.08 3.24
C VAL A 105 -8.18 20.03 2.18
N THR A 106 -7.33 19.04 2.47
CA THR A 106 -6.98 18.01 1.48
C THR A 106 -8.17 17.14 1.14
N GLN A 107 -8.98 16.73 2.13
CA GLN A 107 -10.17 15.91 1.87
C GLN A 107 -11.21 16.64 1.01
N LEU A 108 -11.42 17.95 1.23
CA LEU A 108 -12.30 18.75 0.38
C LEU A 108 -11.77 18.90 -1.04
N LEU A 109 -10.46 19.16 -1.20
CA LEU A 109 -9.84 19.29 -2.51
C LEU A 109 -9.90 17.97 -3.29
N VAL A 110 -9.68 16.83 -2.63
CA VAL A 110 -9.87 15.51 -3.21
C VAL A 110 -11.32 15.29 -3.65
N ALA A 111 -12.29 15.55 -2.76
CA ALA A 111 -13.70 15.35 -3.07
C ALA A 111 -14.15 16.20 -4.27
N ALA A 112 -13.72 17.47 -4.30
CA ALA A 112 -13.97 18.37 -5.42
C ALA A 112 -13.32 17.85 -6.72
N ALA A 113 -12.05 17.44 -6.67
CA ALA A 113 -11.34 16.93 -7.85
C ALA A 113 -12.01 15.66 -8.42
N ILE A 114 -12.42 14.72 -7.56
CA ILE A 114 -13.17 13.52 -7.98
C ILE A 114 -14.52 13.90 -8.59
N ALA A 115 -15.28 14.80 -7.96
CA ALA A 115 -16.58 15.23 -8.49
C ALA A 115 -16.46 15.91 -9.86
N THR A 116 -15.43 16.75 -10.04
CA THR A 116 -15.21 17.46 -11.32
C THR A 116 -14.86 16.54 -12.49
N LEU A 117 -14.27 15.36 -12.25
CA LEU A 117 -13.96 14.39 -13.32
C LEU A 117 -15.21 13.96 -14.08
N GLY A 118 -16.34 13.83 -13.39
CA GLY A 118 -17.60 13.41 -14.01
C GLY A 118 -18.22 14.41 -14.98
N PHE A 119 -17.73 15.65 -15.02
CA PHE A 119 -18.20 16.70 -15.93
C PHE A 119 -17.31 16.86 -17.16
N VAL A 120 -16.20 16.13 -17.25
CA VAL A 120 -15.26 16.20 -18.38
C VAL A 120 -15.41 14.94 -19.21
N SER A 121 -15.38 15.06 -20.54
CA SER A 121 -15.34 13.93 -21.45
C SER A 121 -13.88 13.57 -21.81
N PRO A 122 -13.46 12.30 -21.65
CA PRO A 122 -12.13 11.85 -22.09
C PRO A 122 -11.93 11.96 -23.60
N ARG A 123 -13.03 11.89 -24.38
CA ARG A 123 -13.00 12.01 -25.84
C ARG A 123 -12.67 13.44 -26.28
N ASP A 124 -13.14 14.42 -25.53
CA ASP A 124 -12.98 15.83 -25.88
C ASP A 124 -11.62 16.37 -25.44
N SER A 125 -11.14 15.98 -24.25
CA SER A 125 -9.86 16.46 -23.74
C SER A 125 -9.20 15.50 -22.74
N ILE A 126 -8.46 14.52 -23.27
CA ILE A 126 -7.70 13.57 -22.43
C ILE A 126 -6.66 14.24 -21.53
N TRP A 127 -6.09 15.37 -21.96
CA TRP A 127 -5.13 16.15 -21.16
C TRP A 127 -5.78 16.81 -19.93
N THR A 128 -7.03 17.27 -20.06
CA THR A 128 -7.77 17.82 -18.93
C THR A 128 -8.09 16.72 -17.92
N VAL A 129 -8.47 15.53 -18.41
CA VAL A 129 -8.66 14.35 -17.56
C VAL A 129 -7.37 13.95 -16.85
N ALA A 130 -6.23 13.96 -17.56
CA ALA A 130 -4.92 13.71 -16.97
C ALA A 130 -4.55 14.73 -15.89
N ALA A 131 -4.84 16.02 -16.11
CA ALA A 131 -4.60 17.06 -15.12
C ALA A 131 -5.47 16.88 -13.86
N LEU A 132 -6.78 16.63 -14.02
CA LEU A 132 -7.69 16.41 -12.90
C LEU A 132 -7.35 15.15 -12.10
N THR A 133 -7.03 14.05 -12.78
CA THR A 133 -6.59 12.81 -12.11
C THR A 133 -5.25 13.00 -11.39
N THR A 134 -4.35 13.84 -11.91
CA THR A 134 -3.13 14.25 -11.21
C THR A 134 -3.41 15.07 -9.97
N LEU A 135 -4.41 15.96 -10.01
CA LEU A 135 -4.87 16.69 -8.83
C LEU A 135 -5.47 15.76 -7.78
N VAL A 136 -6.28 14.77 -8.18
CA VAL A 136 -6.78 13.71 -7.27
C VAL A 136 -5.60 12.98 -6.62
N ALA A 137 -4.57 12.60 -7.40
CA ALA A 137 -3.39 11.92 -6.87
C ALA A 137 -2.59 12.80 -5.89
N LEU A 138 -2.37 14.07 -6.23
CA LEU A 138 -1.63 15.03 -5.42
C LEU A 138 -2.33 15.32 -4.09
N PHE A 139 -3.63 15.63 -4.14
CA PHE A 139 -4.40 15.92 -2.94
C PHE A 139 -4.68 14.65 -2.12
N GLY A 140 -4.85 13.50 -2.78
CA GLY A 140 -4.98 12.19 -2.14
C GLY A 140 -3.73 11.83 -1.36
N ALA A 141 -2.57 11.86 -2.01
CA ALA A 141 -1.28 11.65 -1.35
C ALA A 141 -1.02 12.65 -0.22
N SER A 142 -1.46 13.90 -0.36
CA SER A 142 -1.38 14.91 0.70
C SER A 142 -2.30 14.58 1.89
N SER A 143 -3.51 14.08 1.63
CA SER A 143 -4.44 13.61 2.65
C SER A 143 -3.85 12.44 3.43
N ASP A 144 -3.23 11.48 2.75
CA ASP A 144 -2.55 10.34 3.39
C ASP A 144 -1.47 10.80 4.36
N ILE A 145 -0.58 11.74 3.96
CA ILE A 145 0.49 12.25 4.84
C ILE A 145 -0.09 12.74 6.17
N VAL A 146 -1.14 13.54 6.11
CA VAL A 146 -1.70 14.20 7.29
C VAL A 146 -2.46 13.21 8.15
N ILE A 147 -3.21 12.29 7.54
CA ILE A 147 -3.93 11.23 8.25
C ILE A 147 -2.95 10.26 8.93
N ASP A 148 -1.88 9.87 8.25
CA ASP A 148 -0.83 8.99 8.79
C ASP A 148 -0.17 9.64 10.02
N ALA A 149 0.17 10.93 9.92
CA ALA A 149 0.75 11.69 11.01
C ALA A 149 -0.24 11.88 12.17
N TYR A 150 -1.49 12.24 11.87
CA TYR A 150 -2.55 12.39 12.87
C TYR A 150 -2.77 11.09 13.65
N ARG A 151 -2.83 9.95 12.97
CA ARG A 151 -3.00 8.63 13.59
C ARG A 151 -1.83 8.30 14.52
N ARG A 152 -0.60 8.59 14.09
CA ARG A 152 0.60 8.36 14.91
C ARG A 152 0.57 9.20 16.18
N GLU A 153 0.12 10.45 16.09
CA GLU A 153 0.00 11.37 17.22
C GLU A 153 -1.23 11.07 18.12
N LEU A 154 -2.28 10.42 17.59
CA LEU A 154 -3.48 10.03 18.33
C LEU A 154 -3.28 8.80 19.23
N LEU A 155 -2.55 7.79 18.73
CA LEU A 155 -2.45 6.47 19.35
C LEU A 155 -1.31 6.39 20.37
N ARG A 156 -1.58 5.76 21.51
CA ARG A 156 -0.53 5.37 22.47
C ARG A 156 0.39 4.33 21.84
N ASP A 157 1.64 4.23 22.31
CA ASP A 157 2.62 3.29 21.77
C ASP A 157 2.13 1.83 21.78
N THR A 158 1.38 1.43 22.81
CA THR A 158 0.74 0.10 22.91
C THR A 158 -0.41 -0.10 21.92
N GLU A 159 -1.06 0.97 21.46
CA GLU A 159 -2.22 0.94 20.55
C GLU A 159 -1.82 1.07 19.07
N GLN A 160 -0.59 1.50 18.77
CA GLN A 160 -0.15 1.80 17.39
C GLN A 160 -0.21 0.60 16.45
N GLY A 161 0.16 -0.59 16.93
CA GLY A 161 0.08 -1.81 16.12
C GLY A 161 -1.36 -2.13 15.71
N LEU A 162 -2.27 -2.12 16.68
CA LEU A 162 -3.69 -2.36 16.46
C LEU A 162 -4.32 -1.30 15.55
N GLY A 163 -4.08 -0.03 15.84
CA GLY A 163 -4.62 1.08 15.05
C GLY A 163 -4.09 1.11 13.62
N ASN A 164 -2.84 0.71 13.39
CA ASN A 164 -2.31 0.54 12.03
C ASN A 164 -3.02 -0.58 11.27
N ALA A 165 -3.25 -1.74 11.91
CA ALA A 165 -3.95 -2.85 11.28
C ALA A 165 -5.41 -2.48 10.92
N VAL A 166 -6.13 -1.86 11.85
CA VAL A 166 -7.51 -1.36 11.63
C VAL A 166 -7.55 -0.36 10.48
N HIS A 167 -6.62 0.60 10.47
CA HIS A 167 -6.53 1.62 9.42
C HIS A 167 -6.29 1.00 8.03
N VAL A 168 -5.33 0.09 7.90
CA VAL A 168 -4.99 -0.56 6.61
C VAL A 168 -6.17 -1.40 6.08
N ASN A 169 -6.91 -2.06 6.97
CA ASN A 169 -8.09 -2.82 6.55
C ASN A 169 -9.23 -1.89 6.11
N ALA A 170 -9.49 -0.81 6.84
CA ALA A 170 -10.47 0.20 6.42
C ALA A 170 -10.09 0.86 5.08
N TYR A 171 -8.79 1.13 4.88
CA TYR A 171 -8.24 1.60 3.62
C TYR A 171 -8.56 0.64 2.47
N LYS A 172 -8.31 -0.66 2.65
CA LYS A 172 -8.65 -1.68 1.64
C LYS A 172 -10.15 -1.76 1.37
N ILE A 173 -10.99 -1.67 2.41
CA ILE A 173 -12.46 -1.69 2.25
C ILE A 173 -12.93 -0.52 1.38
N ALA A 174 -12.26 0.64 1.43
CA ALA A 174 -12.58 1.78 0.58
C ALA A 174 -12.50 1.45 -0.93
N ALA A 175 -11.67 0.48 -1.33
CA ALA A 175 -11.58 0.01 -2.71
C ALA A 175 -12.93 -0.46 -3.28
N LEU A 176 -13.83 -0.97 -2.42
CA LEU A 176 -15.13 -1.47 -2.85
C LEU A 176 -16.02 -0.36 -3.41
N VAL A 177 -15.84 0.89 -2.96
CA VAL A 177 -16.65 2.01 -3.47
C VAL A 177 -16.29 2.32 -4.93
N PRO A 178 -15.04 2.66 -5.31
CA PRO A 178 -14.71 2.90 -6.72
C PRO A 178 -14.62 1.62 -7.56
N GLY A 179 -14.22 0.50 -6.95
CA GLY A 179 -13.95 -0.76 -7.66
C GLY A 179 -15.14 -1.72 -7.77
N SER A 180 -16.25 -1.48 -7.07
CA SER A 180 -17.47 -2.29 -7.18
C SER A 180 -18.70 -1.40 -7.32
N LEU A 181 -19.06 -0.64 -6.28
CA LEU A 181 -20.29 0.17 -6.27
C LEU A 181 -20.34 1.15 -7.46
N SER A 182 -19.26 1.89 -7.70
CA SER A 182 -19.21 2.90 -8.77
C SER A 182 -19.24 2.28 -10.16
N LEU A 183 -18.66 1.09 -10.34
CA LEU A 183 -18.73 0.37 -11.61
C LEU A 183 -20.15 -0.15 -11.88
N ILE A 184 -20.81 -0.73 -10.87
CA ILE A 184 -22.22 -1.17 -11.00
C ILE A 184 -23.13 0.02 -11.30
N LEU A 185 -22.92 1.17 -10.63
CA LEU A 185 -23.68 2.38 -10.89
C LEU A 185 -23.46 2.90 -12.31
N SER A 186 -22.26 2.72 -12.89
CA SER A 186 -21.95 3.19 -14.25
C SER A 186 -22.70 2.48 -15.37
N ASP A 187 -23.26 1.30 -15.10
CA ASP A 187 -24.14 0.60 -16.05
C ASP A 187 -25.55 1.22 -16.12
N HIS A 188 -25.94 1.99 -15.11
CA HIS A 188 -27.30 2.51 -14.96
C HIS A 188 -27.38 4.04 -14.88
N LEU A 189 -26.28 4.70 -14.53
CA LEU A 189 -26.21 6.14 -14.32
C LEU A 189 -25.11 6.76 -15.18
N PRO A 190 -25.29 8.02 -15.62
CA PRO A 190 -24.22 8.75 -16.29
C PRO A 190 -23.00 8.91 -15.38
N TRP A 191 -21.81 8.93 -15.99
CA TRP A 191 -20.53 9.07 -15.28
C TRP A 191 -20.48 10.27 -14.34
N THR A 192 -21.16 11.37 -14.67
CA THR A 192 -21.30 12.53 -13.78
C THR A 192 -21.88 12.16 -12.42
N LEU A 193 -22.98 11.40 -12.39
CA LEU A 193 -23.59 10.95 -11.13
C LEU A 193 -22.69 9.94 -10.42
N VAL A 194 -22.05 9.04 -11.17
CA VAL A 194 -21.13 8.03 -10.61
C VAL A 194 -20.01 8.71 -9.83
N PHE A 195 -19.28 9.63 -10.47
CA PHE A 195 -18.18 10.37 -9.81
C PHE A 195 -18.66 11.24 -8.64
N MET A 196 -19.85 11.84 -8.73
CA MET A 196 -20.43 12.58 -7.60
C MET A 196 -20.76 11.67 -6.41
N VAL A 197 -21.33 10.49 -6.66
CA VAL A 197 -21.60 9.50 -5.60
C VAL A 197 -20.28 9.01 -5.00
N THR A 198 -19.27 8.70 -5.81
CA THR A 198 -17.94 8.31 -5.31
C THR A 198 -17.31 9.41 -4.45
N ALA A 199 -17.40 10.67 -4.88
CA ALA A 199 -16.91 11.82 -4.12
C ALA A 199 -17.66 12.01 -2.79
N ALA A 200 -18.97 11.73 -2.75
CA ALA A 200 -19.78 11.84 -1.54
C ALA A 200 -19.32 10.87 -0.42
N PHE A 201 -18.67 9.76 -0.75
CA PHE A 201 -18.06 8.86 0.24
C PHE A 201 -16.84 9.47 0.97
N MET A 202 -16.34 10.64 0.55
CA MET A 202 -15.37 11.42 1.33
C MET A 202 -16.02 12.14 2.52
N LEU A 203 -17.35 12.37 2.50
CA LEU A 203 -18.07 13.12 3.52
C LEU A 203 -17.94 12.54 4.94
N PRO A 204 -17.99 11.22 5.17
CA PRO A 204 -17.73 10.65 6.50
C PRO A 204 -16.35 11.01 7.06
N GLY A 205 -15.31 11.04 6.21
CA GLY A 205 -13.97 11.47 6.60
C GLY A 205 -13.90 12.95 6.96
N ILE A 206 -14.57 13.79 6.15
CA ILE A 206 -14.66 15.23 6.38
C ILE A 206 -15.41 15.50 7.69
N ALA A 207 -16.53 14.83 7.91
CA ALA A 207 -17.30 14.91 9.15
C ALA A 207 -16.46 14.46 10.35
N MET A 208 -15.71 13.35 10.22
CA MET A 208 -14.81 12.90 11.27
C MET A 208 -13.74 13.94 11.59
N THR A 209 -13.15 14.55 10.57
CA THR A 209 -12.16 15.64 10.74
C THR A 209 -12.75 16.83 11.50
N LEU A 210 -14.03 17.16 11.30
CA LEU A 210 -14.70 18.23 12.04
C LEU A 210 -14.97 17.87 13.51
N LEU A 211 -15.30 16.62 13.79
CA LEU A 211 -15.63 16.13 15.14
C LEU A 211 -14.39 15.89 16.01
N VAL A 212 -13.28 15.57 15.36
CA VAL A 212 -12.04 15.17 16.03
C VAL A 212 -11.26 16.39 16.56
N ARG A 213 -10.57 16.19 17.68
CA ARG A 213 -9.70 17.19 18.29
C ARG A 213 -8.28 17.10 17.74
N GLU A 214 -7.61 18.25 17.66
CA GLU A 214 -6.18 18.29 17.36
C GLU A 214 -5.43 17.47 18.42
N PRO A 215 -4.51 16.57 18.03
CA PRO A 215 -3.79 15.75 18.98
C PRO A 215 -2.73 16.60 19.69
N GLU A 216 -2.39 16.24 20.94
CA GLU A 216 -1.32 16.91 21.67
C GLU A 216 0.02 16.60 21.01
N MET A 217 0.75 17.62 20.57
CA MET A 217 2.02 17.44 19.86
C MET A 217 3.06 16.81 20.79
N HIS A 218 3.41 15.56 20.55
CA HIS A 218 4.53 14.90 21.23
C HIS A 218 5.80 15.09 20.38
N GLY A 219 6.64 16.04 20.78
CA GLY A 219 7.95 16.30 20.17
C GLY A 219 7.98 17.41 19.12
N ALA A 220 9.16 18.03 18.96
CA ALA A 220 9.38 19.07 17.97
C ALA A 220 9.59 18.45 16.56
N PRO A 221 8.97 18.98 15.50
CA PRO A 221 9.22 18.50 14.13
C PRO A 221 10.70 18.68 13.75
N PRO A 222 11.25 17.81 12.89
CA PRO A 222 12.65 17.87 12.48
C PRO A 222 12.98 19.23 11.85
N LYS A 223 14.07 19.85 12.29
CA LYS A 223 14.38 21.27 12.03
C LYS A 223 14.75 21.59 10.57
N ASN A 224 15.21 20.61 9.77
CA ASN A 224 15.62 20.79 8.37
C ASN A 224 15.28 19.58 7.48
N LEU A 225 14.86 19.85 6.22
CA LEU A 225 14.68 18.83 5.16
C LEU A 225 15.98 18.05 4.87
N ARG A 226 17.12 18.75 4.88
CA ARG A 226 18.44 18.13 4.66
C ARG A 226 18.74 17.09 5.73
N ASP A 227 18.43 17.40 6.99
CA ASP A 227 18.69 16.47 8.09
C ASP A 227 17.67 15.31 8.08
N ALA A 228 16.41 15.61 7.73
CA ALA A 228 15.36 14.61 7.62
C ALA A 228 15.57 13.59 6.49
N VAL A 229 16.33 13.93 5.44
CA VAL A 229 16.61 13.03 4.31
C VAL A 229 18.04 12.48 4.34
N ILE A 230 19.07 13.28 4.62
CA ILE A 230 20.46 12.83 4.52
C ILE A 230 20.91 12.01 5.73
N LEU A 231 20.49 12.36 6.95
CA LEU A 231 20.92 11.61 8.15
C LEU A 231 20.42 10.16 8.13
N PRO A 232 19.15 9.87 7.77
CA PRO A 232 18.69 8.48 7.69
C PRO A 232 19.45 7.64 6.66
N PHE A 233 19.81 8.21 5.51
CA PHE A 233 20.62 7.49 4.52
C PHE A 233 22.03 7.23 5.03
N ARG A 234 22.67 8.25 5.61
CA ARG A 234 24.02 8.13 6.14
C ARG A 234 24.07 7.11 7.29
N GLU A 235 23.07 7.11 8.17
CA GLU A 235 22.93 6.12 9.25
C GLU A 235 22.82 4.70 8.67
N PHE A 236 21.91 4.48 7.72
CA PHE A 236 21.69 3.15 7.13
C PHE A 236 22.96 2.59 6.47
N LEU A 237 23.64 3.45 5.70
CA LEU A 237 24.89 3.09 5.03
C LEU A 237 26.04 2.85 6.01
N ALA A 238 26.11 3.63 7.11
CA ALA A 238 27.15 3.51 8.11
C ALA A 238 26.96 2.30 9.04
N ARG A 239 25.70 1.94 9.38
CA ARG A 239 25.39 0.90 10.37
C ARG A 239 25.87 -0.48 9.97
N GLY A 240 25.65 -0.86 8.71
CA GLY A 240 26.03 -2.18 8.18
C GLY A 240 27.19 -2.15 7.19
N GLY A 241 27.68 -0.97 6.83
CA GLY A 241 28.58 -0.78 5.70
C GLY A 241 27.87 -0.88 4.34
N TRP A 242 28.52 -0.36 3.30
CA TRP A 242 27.95 -0.25 1.95
C TRP A 242 27.52 -1.60 1.36
N ARG A 243 28.26 -2.67 1.66
CA ARG A 243 27.97 -4.02 1.15
C ARG A 243 26.65 -4.57 1.69
N ASN A 244 26.37 -4.40 2.99
CA ASN A 244 25.11 -4.86 3.58
C ASN A 244 23.94 -4.00 3.13
N ALA A 245 24.15 -2.68 3.00
CA ALA A 245 23.14 -1.80 2.43
C ALA A 245 22.74 -2.23 1.01
N LEU A 246 23.72 -2.51 0.13
CA LEU A 246 23.45 -3.02 -1.21
C LEU A 246 22.71 -4.37 -1.22
N LEU A 247 23.04 -5.28 -0.29
CA LEU A 247 22.34 -6.56 -0.18
C LEU A 247 20.88 -6.38 0.24
N VAL A 248 20.61 -5.51 1.22
CA VAL A 248 19.24 -5.21 1.67
C VAL A 248 18.44 -4.51 0.56
N LEU A 249 19.03 -3.51 -0.10
CA LEU A 249 18.38 -2.81 -1.22
C LEU A 249 18.12 -3.74 -2.40
N GLY A 250 19.09 -4.59 -2.74
CA GLY A 250 18.94 -5.62 -3.78
C GLY A 250 17.86 -6.64 -3.42
N PHE A 251 17.78 -7.06 -2.16
CA PHE A 251 16.71 -7.91 -1.66
C PHE A 251 15.34 -7.23 -1.80
N ILE A 252 15.21 -5.99 -1.34
CA ILE A 252 13.97 -5.20 -1.45
C ILE A 252 13.52 -5.08 -2.92
N PHE A 253 14.47 -4.93 -3.84
CA PHE A 253 14.20 -4.82 -5.26
C PHE A 253 13.78 -6.15 -5.90
N VAL A 254 14.48 -7.24 -5.60
CA VAL A 254 14.34 -8.50 -6.34
C VAL A 254 13.30 -9.44 -5.71
N TYR A 255 13.11 -9.40 -4.39
CA TYR A 255 12.31 -10.40 -3.67
C TYR A 255 10.85 -10.49 -4.14
N LYS A 256 10.21 -9.37 -4.48
CA LYS A 256 8.84 -9.34 -5.00
C LYS A 256 8.75 -9.19 -6.52
N LEU A 257 9.87 -9.19 -7.25
CA LEU A 257 9.87 -8.87 -8.69
C LEU A 257 8.99 -9.85 -9.49
N GLY A 258 9.14 -11.15 -9.25
CA GLY A 258 8.36 -12.21 -9.93
C GLY A 258 6.85 -12.09 -9.69
N ASP A 259 6.44 -12.00 -8.43
CA ASP A 259 5.05 -11.77 -7.98
C ASP A 259 4.43 -10.56 -8.69
N VAL A 260 5.15 -9.44 -8.63
CA VAL A 260 4.67 -8.18 -9.17
C VAL A 260 4.52 -8.25 -10.70
N MET A 261 5.45 -8.90 -11.39
CA MET A 261 5.34 -9.15 -12.83
C MET A 261 4.12 -10.01 -13.17
N ALA A 262 3.90 -11.12 -12.46
CA ALA A 262 2.78 -12.02 -12.70
C ALA A 262 1.42 -11.33 -12.46
N THR A 263 1.29 -10.59 -11.36
CA THR A 263 0.02 -10.00 -10.93
C THR A 263 -0.38 -8.77 -11.73
N THR A 264 0.59 -7.98 -12.23
CA THR A 264 0.34 -6.73 -12.97
C THR A 264 -0.43 -6.97 -14.27
N LEU A 265 -0.13 -8.04 -15.00
CA LEU A 265 -0.78 -8.36 -16.27
C LEU A 265 -1.91 -9.40 -16.16
N SER A 266 -2.28 -9.82 -14.95
CA SER A 266 -3.28 -10.87 -14.72
C SER A 266 -4.61 -10.59 -15.42
N THR A 267 -5.07 -9.34 -15.43
CA THR A 267 -6.32 -8.94 -16.11
C THR A 267 -6.22 -9.06 -17.64
N SER A 268 -5.09 -8.68 -18.23
CA SER A 268 -4.84 -8.84 -19.67
C SER A 268 -4.72 -10.30 -20.06
N PHE A 269 -4.00 -11.09 -19.25
CA PHE A 269 -3.89 -12.54 -19.42
C PHE A 269 -5.26 -13.22 -19.45
N PHE A 270 -6.14 -12.92 -18.50
CA PHE A 270 -7.47 -13.52 -18.47
C PHE A 270 -8.31 -13.19 -19.72
N LEU A 271 -8.19 -11.97 -20.25
CA LEU A 271 -8.88 -11.60 -21.48
C LEU A 271 -8.32 -12.37 -22.69
N ASP A 272 -7.00 -12.51 -22.79
CA ASP A 272 -6.34 -13.18 -23.92
C ASP A 272 -6.62 -14.68 -23.98
N ILE A 273 -6.75 -15.35 -22.83
CA ILE A 273 -7.13 -16.78 -22.77
C ILE A 273 -8.65 -17.02 -22.93
N GLY A 274 -9.45 -15.95 -23.04
CA GLY A 274 -10.87 -16.05 -23.41
C GLY A 274 -11.89 -15.87 -22.28
N PHE A 275 -11.50 -15.39 -21.09
CA PHE A 275 -12.46 -15.06 -20.04
C PHE A 275 -13.27 -13.81 -20.40
N ASN A 276 -14.55 -13.81 -20.00
CA ASN A 276 -15.38 -12.62 -20.14
C ASN A 276 -15.12 -11.62 -18.99
N LYS A 277 -15.45 -10.35 -19.22
CA LYS A 277 -15.23 -9.26 -18.25
C LYS A 277 -15.97 -9.49 -16.93
N THR A 278 -17.14 -10.11 -16.95
CA THR A 278 -17.94 -10.41 -15.74
C THR A 278 -17.26 -11.44 -14.86
N GLN A 279 -16.69 -12.50 -15.45
CA GLN A 279 -15.90 -13.50 -14.74
C GLN A 279 -14.68 -12.86 -14.09
N ILE A 280 -13.97 -12.00 -14.84
CA ILE A 280 -12.79 -11.29 -14.30
C ILE A 280 -13.20 -10.33 -13.15
N GLY A 281 -14.25 -9.54 -13.35
CA GLY A 281 -14.71 -8.56 -12.37
C GLY A 281 -15.25 -9.21 -11.10
N VAL A 282 -16.15 -10.19 -11.22
CA VAL A 282 -16.81 -10.81 -10.08
C VAL A 282 -15.90 -11.85 -9.44
N LEU A 283 -15.38 -12.80 -10.21
CA LEU A 283 -14.67 -13.94 -9.65
C LEU A 283 -13.22 -13.58 -9.32
N ALA A 284 -12.50 -12.94 -10.25
CA ALA A 284 -11.09 -12.65 -10.00
C ALA A 284 -10.92 -11.56 -8.94
N LYS A 285 -11.62 -10.42 -9.02
CA LYS A 285 -11.42 -9.32 -8.06
C LYS A 285 -11.96 -9.62 -6.67
N THR A 286 -13.12 -10.26 -6.55
CA THR A 286 -13.68 -10.63 -5.23
C THR A 286 -12.81 -11.65 -4.54
N THR A 287 -12.41 -12.71 -5.26
CA THR A 287 -11.51 -13.73 -4.72
C THR A 287 -10.17 -13.12 -4.33
N ALA A 288 -9.59 -12.27 -5.20
CA ALA A 288 -8.32 -11.61 -4.93
C ALA A 288 -8.33 -10.73 -3.69
N PHE A 289 -9.40 -9.95 -3.51
CA PHE A 289 -9.55 -9.07 -2.37
C PHE A 289 -9.57 -9.85 -1.05
N TRP A 290 -10.47 -10.84 -0.96
CA TRP A 290 -10.62 -11.63 0.27
C TRP A 290 -9.42 -12.53 0.55
N ALA A 291 -8.86 -13.14 -0.49
CA ALA A 291 -7.65 -13.94 -0.39
C ALA A 291 -6.46 -13.09 0.09
N SER A 292 -6.23 -11.92 -0.50
CA SER A 292 -5.16 -11.01 -0.07
C SER A 292 -5.35 -10.49 1.36
N LEU A 293 -6.60 -10.21 1.75
CA LEU A 293 -6.93 -9.81 3.11
C LEU A 293 -6.64 -10.94 4.11
N ALA A 294 -7.14 -12.14 3.82
CA ALA A 294 -6.90 -13.34 4.64
C ALA A 294 -5.40 -13.66 4.75
N GLY A 295 -4.68 -13.61 3.62
CA GLY A 295 -3.24 -13.83 3.56
C GLY A 295 -2.46 -12.80 4.38
N GLY A 296 -2.81 -11.53 4.31
CA GLY A 296 -2.17 -10.49 5.13
C GLY A 296 -2.37 -10.71 6.63
N ILE A 297 -3.60 -11.04 7.04
CA ILE A 297 -3.94 -11.29 8.45
C ILE A 297 -3.25 -12.56 8.97
N LEU A 298 -3.40 -13.68 8.26
CA LEU A 298 -2.77 -14.95 8.64
C LEU A 298 -1.25 -14.86 8.61
N GLY A 299 -0.69 -14.13 7.64
CA GLY A 299 0.74 -13.87 7.53
C GLY A 299 1.27 -13.13 8.76
N GLY A 300 0.59 -12.07 9.19
CA GLY A 300 0.91 -11.36 10.42
C GLY A 300 0.87 -12.27 11.66
N ILE A 301 -0.20 -13.06 11.82
CA ILE A 301 -0.35 -14.00 12.94
C ILE A 301 0.75 -15.07 12.93
N TRP A 302 1.05 -15.63 11.77
CA TRP A 302 2.10 -16.65 11.63
C TRP A 302 3.49 -16.08 11.87
N LEU A 303 3.77 -14.84 11.45
CA LEU A 303 5.05 -14.17 11.71
C LEU A 303 5.37 -14.04 13.20
N VAL A 304 4.36 -13.79 14.03
CA VAL A 304 4.53 -13.74 15.50
C VAL A 304 5.01 -15.10 16.04
N LYS A 305 4.55 -16.22 15.44
CA LYS A 305 4.91 -17.57 15.90
C LYS A 305 6.22 -18.09 15.32
N ILE A 306 6.51 -17.79 14.04
CA ILE A 306 7.64 -18.38 13.31
C ILE A 306 8.84 -17.42 13.17
N GLY A 307 8.63 -16.12 13.43
CA GLY A 307 9.63 -15.06 13.25
C GLY A 307 9.74 -14.54 11.82
N ILE A 308 10.26 -13.32 11.66
CA ILE A 308 10.35 -12.62 10.36
C ILE A 308 11.21 -13.41 9.35
N ALA A 309 12.39 -13.88 9.78
CA ALA A 309 13.31 -14.59 8.88
C ALA A 309 12.67 -15.85 8.27
N ARG A 310 12.07 -16.72 9.11
CA ARG A 310 11.41 -17.95 8.62
C ARG A 310 10.18 -17.64 7.78
N GLY A 311 9.43 -16.60 8.15
CA GLY A 311 8.29 -16.12 7.37
C GLY A 311 8.67 -15.73 5.95
N LEU A 312 9.78 -14.99 5.76
CA LEU A 312 10.27 -14.63 4.43
C LEU A 312 10.61 -15.86 3.57
N TRP A 313 11.18 -16.90 4.17
CA TRP A 313 11.50 -18.13 3.46
C TRP A 313 10.23 -18.92 3.07
N ILE A 314 9.34 -19.16 4.04
CA ILE A 314 8.13 -19.96 3.81
C ILE A 314 7.21 -19.25 2.83
N PHE A 315 6.91 -17.97 3.07
CA PHE A 315 5.96 -17.22 2.24
C PHE A 315 6.53 -16.93 0.86
N GLY A 316 7.83 -16.67 0.74
CA GLY A 316 8.49 -16.52 -0.56
C GLY A 316 8.44 -17.80 -1.40
N LEU A 317 8.59 -18.97 -0.79
CA LEU A 317 8.45 -20.25 -1.50
C LEU A 317 7.00 -20.52 -1.92
N VAL A 318 6.03 -20.22 -1.04
CA VAL A 318 4.60 -20.29 -1.37
C VAL A 318 4.25 -19.34 -2.51
N GLN A 319 4.87 -18.15 -2.58
CA GLN A 319 4.71 -17.18 -3.68
C GLN A 319 5.23 -17.71 -5.01
N ILE A 320 6.43 -18.31 -5.03
CA ILE A 320 6.96 -18.90 -6.27
C ILE A 320 6.05 -20.02 -6.75
N ALA A 321 5.60 -20.88 -5.83
CA ALA A 321 4.68 -21.96 -6.14
C ALA A 321 3.32 -21.46 -6.65
N SER A 322 2.79 -20.38 -6.08
CA SER A 322 1.53 -19.80 -6.53
C SER A 322 1.63 -19.19 -7.92
N THR A 323 2.78 -18.56 -8.26
CA THR A 323 3.01 -17.99 -9.59
C THR A 323 3.03 -19.07 -10.68
N LEU A 324 3.52 -20.28 -10.39
CA LEU A 324 3.45 -21.42 -11.33
C LEU A 324 2.01 -21.82 -11.67
N GLY A 325 1.05 -21.52 -10.79
CA GLY A 325 -0.38 -21.75 -11.06
C GLY A 325 -0.88 -20.98 -12.28
N PHE A 326 -0.34 -19.80 -12.58
CA PHE A 326 -0.70 -19.07 -13.81
C PHE A 326 -0.18 -19.74 -15.07
N ALA A 327 1.01 -20.36 -15.03
CA ALA A 327 1.52 -21.14 -16.16
C ALA A 327 0.57 -22.33 -16.42
N TRP A 328 0.12 -23.01 -15.37
CA TRP A 328 -0.88 -24.08 -15.50
C TRP A 328 -2.20 -23.58 -16.10
N LEU A 329 -2.72 -22.44 -15.62
CA LEU A 329 -3.94 -21.83 -16.16
C LEU A 329 -3.78 -21.41 -17.64
N ALA A 330 -2.57 -21.03 -18.07
CA ALA A 330 -2.30 -20.65 -19.45
C ALA A 330 -2.45 -21.82 -20.44
N GLU A 331 -2.16 -23.06 -20.00
CA GLU A 331 -2.36 -24.26 -20.82
C GLU A 331 -3.78 -24.84 -20.70
N ALA A 332 -4.37 -24.79 -19.50
CA ALA A 332 -5.70 -25.34 -19.25
C ALA A 332 -6.83 -24.58 -19.96
N GLY A 333 -6.63 -23.29 -20.25
CA GLY A 333 -7.62 -22.44 -20.90
C GLY A 333 -8.66 -21.86 -19.93
N PRO A 334 -9.78 -21.33 -20.45
CA PRO A 334 -10.72 -20.53 -19.67
C PRO A 334 -11.66 -21.37 -18.79
N ASP A 335 -11.14 -21.87 -17.67
CA ASP A 335 -11.93 -22.48 -16.57
C ASP A 335 -12.10 -21.51 -15.39
N PRO A 336 -13.34 -21.05 -15.08
CA PRO A 336 -13.60 -20.13 -13.97
C PRO A 336 -13.16 -20.66 -12.60
N VAL A 337 -13.33 -21.96 -12.34
CA VAL A 337 -12.99 -22.56 -11.05
C VAL A 337 -11.47 -22.58 -10.88
N LEU A 338 -10.76 -22.98 -11.94
CA LEU A 338 -9.30 -22.95 -11.95
C LEU A 338 -8.76 -21.51 -11.81
N MET A 339 -9.34 -20.54 -12.52
CA MET A 339 -8.99 -19.13 -12.38
C MET A 339 -9.17 -18.63 -10.94
N ALA A 340 -10.30 -18.94 -10.32
CA ALA A 340 -10.56 -18.57 -8.93
C ALA A 340 -9.54 -19.19 -7.96
N GLY A 341 -9.24 -20.48 -8.13
CA GLY A 341 -8.28 -21.21 -7.31
C GLY A 341 -6.86 -20.65 -7.45
N VAL A 342 -6.37 -20.53 -8.69
CA VAL A 342 -5.02 -20.03 -9.00
C VAL A 342 -4.86 -18.57 -8.55
N TYR A 343 -5.78 -17.70 -8.96
CA TYR A 343 -5.66 -16.28 -8.65
C TYR A 343 -5.92 -15.98 -7.17
N GLY A 344 -6.85 -16.70 -6.55
CA GLY A 344 -7.05 -16.66 -5.10
C GLY A 344 -5.81 -17.10 -4.34
N PHE A 345 -5.19 -18.21 -4.73
CA PHE A 345 -3.98 -18.69 -4.08
C PHE A 345 -2.79 -17.72 -4.26
N GLU A 346 -2.61 -17.16 -5.46
CA GLU A 346 -1.59 -16.12 -5.71
C GLU A 346 -1.77 -14.91 -4.81
N THR A 347 -2.99 -14.37 -4.76
CA THR A 347 -3.27 -13.15 -4.01
C THR A 347 -3.24 -13.36 -2.50
N PHE A 348 -3.62 -14.55 -2.04
CA PHE A 348 -3.39 -15.01 -0.67
C PHE A 348 -1.90 -15.02 -0.33
N SER A 349 -1.09 -15.67 -1.17
CA SER A 349 0.37 -15.73 -1.02
C SER A 349 1.01 -14.35 -1.02
N THR A 350 0.56 -13.48 -1.94
CA THR A 350 0.95 -12.06 -2.01
C THR A 350 0.68 -11.34 -0.70
N GLY A 351 -0.46 -11.62 -0.06
CA GLY A 351 -0.81 -11.10 1.27
C GLY A 351 0.16 -11.57 2.36
N LEU A 352 0.47 -12.87 2.41
CA LEU A 352 1.44 -13.45 3.35
C LEU A 352 2.81 -12.80 3.18
N THR A 353 3.32 -12.78 1.95
CA THR A 353 4.64 -12.23 1.61
C THR A 353 4.71 -10.74 1.90
N LEU A 354 3.64 -9.98 1.64
CA LEU A 354 3.60 -8.55 1.98
C LEU A 354 3.73 -8.32 3.49
N ALA A 355 3.09 -9.13 4.33
CA ALA A 355 3.21 -9.03 5.78
C ALA A 355 4.67 -9.27 6.23
N ALA A 356 5.32 -10.34 5.74
CA ALA A 356 6.70 -10.65 6.11
C ALA A 356 7.69 -9.62 5.59
N PHE A 357 7.49 -9.17 4.35
CA PHE A 357 8.35 -8.20 3.69
C PHE A 357 8.28 -6.82 4.35
N THR A 358 7.08 -6.35 4.70
CA THR A 358 6.91 -5.08 5.41
C THR A 358 7.46 -5.14 6.84
N ALA A 359 7.27 -6.25 7.55
CA ALA A 359 7.89 -6.47 8.86
C ALA A 359 9.42 -6.48 8.78
N TYR A 360 9.98 -7.11 7.74
CA TYR A 360 11.42 -7.09 7.47
C TYR A 360 11.94 -5.67 7.22
N ILE A 361 11.28 -4.92 6.33
CA ILE A 361 11.63 -3.52 6.06
C ILE A 361 11.62 -2.73 7.38
N ALA A 362 10.56 -2.83 8.17
CA ALA A 362 10.48 -2.15 9.47
C ALA A 362 11.64 -2.54 10.41
N SER A 363 11.98 -3.83 10.51
CA SER A 363 13.10 -4.32 11.34
C SER A 363 14.48 -3.84 10.91
N THR A 364 14.62 -3.41 9.64
CA THR A 364 15.86 -2.84 9.10
C THR A 364 15.90 -1.32 9.17
N THR A 365 14.88 -0.66 9.71
CA THR A 365 14.90 0.78 9.96
C THR A 365 15.40 1.09 11.38
N ASP A 366 16.11 2.20 11.53
CA ASP A 366 16.48 2.71 12.84
C ASP A 366 15.24 3.33 13.54
N PRO A 367 15.04 3.09 14.86
CA PRO A 367 13.94 3.68 15.62
C PRO A 367 13.88 5.22 15.56
N ARG A 368 15.02 5.90 15.35
CA ARG A 368 15.11 7.37 15.27
C ARG A 368 14.64 7.91 13.92
N TYR A 369 14.67 7.09 12.87
CA TYR A 369 14.38 7.50 11.48
C TYR A 369 13.36 6.60 10.79
N THR A 370 12.58 5.84 11.55
CA THR A 370 11.68 4.78 11.06
C THR A 370 10.77 5.27 9.93
N ALA A 371 10.11 6.42 10.09
CA ALA A 371 9.19 6.95 9.10
C ALA A 371 9.86 7.21 7.73
N THR A 372 11.01 7.90 7.73
CA THR A 372 11.71 8.24 6.48
C THR A 372 12.31 7.01 5.81
N GLN A 373 12.99 6.14 6.57
CA GLN A 373 13.62 4.94 6.00
C GLN A 373 12.58 3.94 5.51
N PHE A 374 11.48 3.77 6.25
CA PHE A 374 10.39 2.91 5.82
C PHE A 374 9.74 3.41 4.54
N ALA A 375 9.47 4.72 4.44
CA ALA A 375 8.96 5.34 3.22
C ALA A 375 9.92 5.18 2.03
N LEU A 376 11.23 5.34 2.26
CA LEU A 376 12.25 5.13 1.24
C LEU A 376 12.28 3.69 0.73
N PHE A 377 12.34 2.72 1.64
CA PHE A 377 12.42 1.30 1.29
C PHE A 377 11.15 0.79 0.61
N THR A 378 9.98 1.22 1.07
CA THR A 378 8.70 0.92 0.39
C THR A 378 8.60 1.60 -0.98
N SER A 379 9.13 2.81 -1.13
CA SER A 379 9.24 3.48 -2.44
C SER A 379 10.18 2.71 -3.37
N LEU A 380 11.34 2.26 -2.90
CA LEU A 380 12.24 1.42 -3.69
C LEU A 380 11.59 0.09 -4.09
N ALA A 381 10.84 -0.54 -3.19
CA ALA A 381 10.08 -1.76 -3.47
C ALA A 381 9.00 -1.56 -4.56
N SER A 382 8.57 -0.33 -4.81
CA SER A 382 7.61 -0.01 -5.87
C SER A 382 8.25 0.14 -7.26
N VAL A 383 9.55 0.41 -7.35
CA VAL A 383 10.28 0.57 -8.63
C VAL A 383 10.20 -0.70 -9.50
N PRO A 384 10.44 -1.92 -8.97
CA PRO A 384 10.22 -3.17 -9.68
C PRO A 384 8.83 -3.25 -10.33
N ARG A 385 7.79 -2.76 -9.65
CA ARG A 385 6.41 -2.76 -10.17
C ARG A 385 6.26 -1.91 -11.41
N THR A 386 6.80 -0.70 -11.38
CA THR A 386 6.71 0.20 -12.53
C THR A 386 7.48 -0.35 -13.73
N LEU A 387 8.68 -0.91 -13.51
CA LEU A 387 9.49 -1.52 -14.56
C LEU A 387 8.86 -2.79 -15.13
N ALA A 388 8.32 -3.65 -14.26
CA ALA A 388 7.53 -4.82 -14.64
C ALA A 388 6.36 -4.41 -15.54
N SER A 389 5.54 -3.46 -15.09
CA SER A 389 4.38 -2.97 -15.85
C SER A 389 4.75 -2.50 -17.27
N ALA A 390 5.88 -1.80 -17.40
CA ALA A 390 6.33 -1.26 -18.68
C ALA A 390 6.92 -2.33 -19.62
N SER A 391 7.58 -3.36 -19.08
CA SER A 391 8.34 -4.34 -19.86
C SER A 391 7.56 -5.63 -20.14
N SER A 392 6.68 -6.07 -19.23
CA SER A 392 6.01 -7.36 -19.30
C SER A 392 5.20 -7.57 -20.59
N GLY A 393 4.54 -6.53 -21.11
CA GLY A 393 3.79 -6.65 -22.37
C GLY A 393 4.66 -6.99 -23.58
N PHE A 394 5.88 -6.45 -23.65
CA PHE A 394 6.84 -6.76 -24.71
C PHE A 394 7.41 -8.16 -24.59
N ILE A 395 7.60 -8.64 -23.35
CA ILE A 395 8.11 -9.98 -23.07
C ILE A 395 7.06 -11.02 -23.49
N VAL A 396 5.82 -10.88 -23.01
CA VAL A 396 4.69 -11.78 -23.36
C VAL A 396 4.50 -11.87 -24.87
N ALA A 397 4.58 -10.76 -25.60
CA ALA A 397 4.43 -10.76 -27.05
C ALA A 397 5.48 -11.61 -27.80
N ARG A 398 6.63 -11.91 -27.17
CA ARG A 398 7.71 -12.71 -27.78
C ARG A 398 7.70 -14.17 -27.35
N ILE A 399 7.35 -14.44 -26.09
CA ILE A 399 7.48 -15.79 -25.50
C ILE A 399 6.13 -16.43 -25.14
N GLY A 400 5.02 -15.69 -25.23
CA GLY A 400 3.70 -16.18 -24.84
C GLY A 400 3.48 -16.20 -23.32
N TRP A 401 2.26 -16.56 -22.92
CA TRP A 401 1.83 -16.48 -21.52
C TRP A 401 2.45 -17.56 -20.62
N PHE A 402 2.55 -18.80 -21.11
CA PHE A 402 3.11 -19.91 -20.34
C PHE A 402 4.56 -19.64 -19.91
N ASP A 403 5.45 -19.37 -20.87
CA ASP A 403 6.86 -19.09 -20.61
C ASP A 403 7.04 -17.80 -19.79
N TYR A 404 6.18 -16.80 -19.99
CA TYR A 404 6.21 -15.59 -19.19
C TYR A 404 5.99 -15.86 -17.69
N PHE A 405 5.02 -16.70 -17.33
CA PHE A 405 4.80 -17.03 -15.92
C PHE A 405 5.89 -17.93 -15.34
N LEU A 406 6.52 -18.78 -16.15
CA LEU A 406 7.74 -19.51 -15.74
C LEU A 406 8.91 -18.55 -15.45
N VAL A 407 9.11 -17.54 -16.30
CA VAL A 407 10.09 -16.48 -16.07
C VAL A 407 9.77 -15.71 -14.78
N CYS A 408 8.50 -15.38 -14.53
CA CYS A 408 8.08 -14.71 -13.29
C CYS A 408 8.43 -15.56 -12.05
N ALA A 409 8.12 -16.87 -12.07
CA ALA A 409 8.46 -17.78 -10.98
C ALA A 409 9.99 -17.88 -10.79
N ALA A 410 10.75 -17.98 -11.88
CA ALA A 410 12.21 -18.03 -11.84
C ALA A 410 12.83 -16.74 -11.26
N LEU A 411 12.25 -15.58 -11.55
CA LEU A 411 12.71 -14.29 -10.99
C LEU A 411 12.47 -14.15 -9.48
N GLY A 412 11.63 -14.99 -8.88
CA GLY A 412 11.52 -15.09 -7.42
C GLY A 412 12.73 -15.78 -6.76
N ILE A 413 13.45 -16.65 -7.48
CA ILE A 413 14.56 -17.45 -6.94
C ILE A 413 15.74 -16.56 -6.51
N PRO A 414 16.24 -15.59 -7.31
CA PRO A 414 17.31 -14.71 -6.86
C PRO A 414 16.97 -13.94 -5.58
N GLY A 415 15.70 -13.54 -5.41
CA GLY A 415 15.22 -12.90 -4.18
C GLY A 415 15.33 -13.81 -2.97
N MET A 416 14.96 -15.08 -3.13
CA MET A 416 15.11 -16.12 -2.11
C MET A 416 16.59 -16.40 -1.77
N LEU A 417 17.47 -16.44 -2.77
CA LEU A 417 18.90 -16.67 -2.54
C LEU A 417 19.54 -15.56 -1.71
N LEU A 418 19.07 -14.31 -1.82
CA LEU A 418 19.56 -13.20 -0.99
C LEU A 418 19.22 -13.38 0.49
N LEU A 419 18.15 -14.12 0.84
CA LEU A 419 17.77 -14.37 2.23
C LEU A 419 18.86 -15.11 3.01
N PHE A 420 19.71 -15.92 2.37
CA PHE A 420 20.82 -16.59 3.06
C PHE A 420 21.76 -15.61 3.77
N LYS A 421 21.92 -14.40 3.22
CA LYS A 421 22.75 -13.33 3.79
C LYS A 421 21.96 -12.29 4.55
N VAL A 422 20.75 -12.00 4.07
CA VAL A 422 19.92 -10.88 4.52
C VAL A 422 19.04 -11.25 5.71
N ALA A 423 18.53 -12.48 5.75
CA ALA A 423 17.69 -13.01 6.82
C ALA A 423 17.83 -14.55 6.91
N PRO A 424 18.99 -15.06 7.40
CA PRO A 424 19.23 -16.50 7.50
C PRO A 424 18.22 -17.15 8.46
N TRP A 425 17.76 -18.35 8.14
CA TRP A 425 16.69 -19.06 8.86
C TRP A 425 16.89 -19.16 10.39
N GLY A 426 18.14 -19.18 10.85
CA GLY A 426 18.51 -19.28 12.27
C GLY A 426 18.52 -17.98 13.07
N SER A 427 18.45 -16.80 12.43
CA SER A 427 18.67 -15.52 13.13
C SER A 427 17.63 -15.20 14.20
N GLY A 428 16.39 -15.69 14.04
CA GLY A 428 15.32 -15.49 15.02
C GLY A 428 15.55 -16.22 16.35
N ARG A 429 16.22 -17.38 16.34
CA ARG A 429 16.51 -18.15 17.57
C ARG A 429 17.51 -17.44 18.47
N ALA A 430 18.53 -16.80 17.89
CA ALA A 430 19.55 -16.10 18.64
C ALA A 430 19.03 -14.82 19.33
N GLN A 431 18.05 -14.14 18.73
CA GLN A 431 17.40 -12.97 19.34
C GLN A 431 16.43 -13.38 20.46
N ASP A 432 15.65 -14.45 20.27
CA ASP A 432 14.75 -14.98 21.31
C ASP A 432 15.50 -15.62 22.49
N GLU A 433 16.64 -16.27 22.25
CA GLU A 433 17.49 -16.85 23.31
C GLU A 433 18.23 -15.76 24.09
N ALA A 434 18.71 -14.70 23.43
CA ALA A 434 19.32 -13.54 24.09
C ALA A 434 18.30 -12.75 24.95
N ALA A 435 17.05 -12.61 24.48
CA ALA A 435 15.97 -11.94 25.22
C ALA A 435 15.43 -12.75 26.41
N ARG A 436 15.71 -14.06 26.48
CA ARG A 436 15.35 -14.93 27.61
C ARG A 436 16.48 -15.11 28.63
N ALA A 437 17.70 -14.73 28.26
CA ALA A 437 18.91 -14.91 29.08
C ALA A 437 19.33 -13.64 29.85
N GLY A 438 18.66 -12.50 29.62
CA GLY A 438 18.73 -11.28 30.42
C GLY A 438 17.39 -11.01 31.08
#